data_AF-A0A3D4NDD3-F1
#
_entry.id   AF-A0A3D4NDD3-F1
#
_cell.length_a   1.000
_cell.length_b   1.000
_cell.length_c   1.000
_cell.angle_alpha   90.00
_cell.angle_beta   90.00
_cell.angle_gamma   90.00
#
_symmetry.space_group_name_H-M   'P 1'
#
loop_
_entity.id
_entity.type
_entity.pdbx_description
1 polymer ?
#
loop_
_entity_poly.entity_id
_entity_poly.type
_entity_poly.pdbx_seq_one_letter_code
_entity_poly.pdbx_strand_id
1 'polypeptide(L)'
;MSLFETFIRDENGNRVGQIEDYSNLTFVRRFNAVGTWSLASTPESLSMLTKKGGIEVYRNGEPHFSGYVRRFHNENGLELVVSGKNDLMVVEKQLAYPVPGGAPFSTDYDVRTGIAETIIKQFVDVNIGPNAIPARRVPGLSIETDYGRGGTVTGRARFDKLLELINSLSINGGIGFRIRNLVFETFIPEDKTGTIVFSKELGTLGDFASDIEAGQANYIVCGGSGEGSARTFVEGSNSESVLDWGRAEFFLDKGNTSSAIELNAAILEELTKQKEKITITFSPMGTENMRPVDDYDVGDWVTYIEDGVSTTHQVREMKTTVSSTDGEDITLAIGTDGASSDLGTYSKIYSRVRDIDQRLNAQERR
;
A
#
# COMPACT_ATOMS: atom_id res chain seq x y z
N MET A 1 -22.33 -13.19 8.83
CA MET A 1 -21.37 -12.26 9.47
C MET A 1 -20.04 -12.95 9.56
N SER A 2 -18.96 -12.26 9.21
CA SER A 2 -17.61 -12.75 9.39
C SER A 2 -17.27 -12.79 10.88
N LEU A 3 -16.54 -13.82 11.32
CA LEU A 3 -16.01 -13.88 12.69
C LEU A 3 -14.61 -13.27 12.69
N PHE A 4 -14.37 -12.31 13.60
CA PHE A 4 -13.05 -11.71 13.80
C PHE A 4 -12.46 -12.12 15.15
N GLU A 5 -11.20 -12.54 15.13
CA GLU A 5 -10.41 -12.81 16.32
C GLU A 5 -9.15 -11.94 16.31
N THR A 6 -8.90 -11.21 17.40
CA THR A 6 -7.76 -10.31 17.50
C THR A 6 -6.83 -10.76 18.62
N PHE A 7 -5.57 -11.04 18.26
CA PHE A 7 -4.54 -11.46 19.20
C PHE A 7 -3.49 -10.38 19.40
N ILE A 8 -2.94 -10.29 20.60
CA ILE A 8 -1.74 -9.50 20.92
C ILE A 8 -0.54 -10.39 20.70
N ARG A 9 0.50 -9.84 20.06
CA ARG A 9 1.80 -10.50 19.94
C ARG A 9 2.93 -9.67 20.52
N ASP A 10 3.95 -10.37 21.02
CA ASP A 10 5.19 -9.76 21.54
C ASP A 10 6.13 -9.28 20.41
N GLU A 11 7.34 -8.85 20.79
CA GLU A 11 8.36 -8.37 19.85
C GLU A 11 8.99 -9.45 18.96
N ASN A 12 8.80 -10.73 19.31
CA ASN A 12 9.25 -11.89 18.55
C ASN A 12 8.14 -12.49 17.67
N GLY A 13 6.92 -11.95 17.75
CA GLY A 13 5.77 -12.45 17.03
C GLY A 13 5.01 -13.57 17.74
N ASN A 14 5.30 -13.85 19.02
CA ASN A 14 4.54 -14.84 19.78
C ASN A 14 3.25 -14.23 20.28
N ARG A 15 2.13 -14.95 20.17
CA ARG A 15 0.87 -14.54 20.80
C ARG A 15 1.00 -14.56 22.33
N VAL A 16 0.58 -13.46 22.96
CA VAL A 16 0.61 -13.29 24.42
C VAL A 16 -0.77 -13.06 25.02
N GLY A 17 -1.78 -12.76 24.21
CA GLY A 17 -3.15 -12.58 24.65
C GLY A 17 -4.14 -12.48 23.49
N GLN A 18 -5.43 -12.51 23.80
CA GLN A 18 -6.53 -12.27 22.88
C GLN A 18 -7.35 -11.08 23.40
N ILE A 19 -7.88 -10.27 22.48
CA ILE A 19 -8.70 -9.10 22.78
C ILE A 19 -10.11 -9.39 22.31
N GLU A 20 -11.04 -9.48 23.25
CA GLU A 20 -12.44 -9.80 22.98
C GLU A 20 -13.36 -8.59 23.19
N ASP A 21 -12.91 -7.59 23.93
CA ASP A 21 -13.70 -6.47 24.46
C ASP A 21 -13.26 -5.10 23.90
N TYR A 22 -12.95 -5.05 22.60
CA TYR A 22 -12.68 -3.79 21.94
C TYR A 22 -13.98 -3.05 21.53
N SER A 23 -14.00 -1.73 21.75
CA SER A 23 -15.09 -0.86 21.29
C SER A 23 -15.04 -0.68 19.78
N ASN A 24 -13.82 -0.54 19.24
CA ASN A 24 -13.59 -0.33 17.82
C ASN A 24 -12.23 -0.89 17.38
N LEU A 25 -12.22 -1.70 16.33
CA LEU A 25 -11.03 -2.10 15.58
C LEU A 25 -11.16 -1.59 14.14
N THR A 26 -10.24 -0.74 13.71
CA THR A 26 -10.14 -0.32 12.31
C THR A 26 -8.78 -0.74 11.76
N PHE A 27 -8.75 -1.37 10.60
CA PHE A 27 -7.51 -1.65 9.88
C PHE A 27 -7.68 -1.40 8.39
N VAL A 28 -6.57 -1.04 7.74
CA VAL A 28 -6.52 -0.63 6.35
C VAL A 28 -5.50 -1.50 5.63
N ARG A 29 -5.95 -2.26 4.63
CA ARG A 29 -5.11 -3.06 3.73
C ARG A 29 -4.93 -2.27 2.43
N ARG A 30 -3.69 -2.19 1.94
CA ARG A 30 -3.36 -1.47 0.69
C ARG A 30 -2.58 -2.36 -0.25
N PHE A 31 -2.81 -2.19 -1.55
CA PHE A 31 -2.09 -2.90 -2.59
C PHE A 31 -0.64 -2.40 -2.63
N ASN A 32 0.32 -3.28 -2.32
CA ASN A 32 1.77 -3.00 -2.30
C ASN A 32 2.21 -1.81 -1.44
N ALA A 33 1.38 -1.39 -0.47
CA ALA A 33 1.65 -0.23 0.36
C ALA A 33 1.35 -0.50 1.83
N VAL A 34 1.96 0.30 2.71
CA VAL A 34 1.82 0.13 4.15
C VAL A 34 0.44 0.58 4.60
N GLY A 35 -0.29 -0.37 5.18
CA GLY A 35 -1.57 -0.17 5.83
C GLY A 35 -1.44 0.39 7.24
N THR A 36 -2.57 0.76 7.84
CA THR A 36 -2.67 1.25 9.21
C THR A 36 -3.68 0.44 10.01
N TRP A 37 -3.60 0.55 11.34
CA TRP A 37 -4.64 0.03 12.23
C TRP A 37 -4.79 0.90 13.46
N SER A 38 -5.96 0.83 14.08
CA SER A 38 -6.30 1.45 15.35
C SER A 38 -7.26 0.54 16.12
N LEU A 39 -7.01 0.38 17.41
CA LEU A 39 -7.78 -0.44 18.32
C LEU A 39 -8.08 0.37 19.58
N ALA A 40 -9.35 0.46 19.93
CA ALA A 40 -9.83 1.12 21.14
C ALA A 40 -10.43 0.09 22.10
N SER A 41 -9.98 0.11 23.35
CA SER A 41 -10.49 -0.72 24.44
C SER A 41 -10.05 -0.14 25.79
N THR A 42 -10.34 -0.83 26.90
CA THR A 42 -9.88 -0.41 28.22
C THR A 42 -8.35 -0.56 28.36
N PRO A 43 -7.70 0.25 29.22
CA PRO A 43 -6.27 0.07 29.50
C PRO A 43 -5.89 -1.33 30.00
N GLU A 44 -6.79 -2.01 30.71
CA GLU A 44 -6.57 -3.37 31.24
C GLU A 44 -6.51 -4.40 30.11
N SER A 45 -7.46 -4.34 29.18
CA SER A 45 -7.55 -5.25 28.02
C SER A 45 -6.37 -5.10 27.06
N LEU A 46 -5.78 -3.90 26.99
CA LEU A 46 -4.62 -3.61 26.13
C LEU A 46 -3.27 -3.67 26.88
N SER A 47 -3.26 -4.09 28.14
CA SER A 47 -2.07 -4.06 29.01
C SER A 47 -0.89 -4.89 28.50
N MET A 48 -1.15 -5.91 27.68
CA MET A 48 -0.12 -6.77 27.08
C MET A 48 0.49 -6.19 25.80
N LEU A 49 -0.08 -5.13 25.22
CA LEU A 49 0.51 -4.47 24.05
C LEU A 49 1.75 -3.67 24.45
N THR A 50 2.89 -4.00 23.86
CA THR A 50 4.15 -3.28 24.09
C THR A 50 4.52 -2.40 22.89
N LYS A 51 5.46 -1.48 23.09
CA LYS A 51 5.97 -0.59 22.02
C LYS A 51 6.64 -1.34 20.86
N LYS A 52 7.05 -2.59 21.07
CA LYS A 52 7.66 -3.47 20.06
C LYS A 52 6.76 -4.63 19.63
N GLY A 53 5.63 -4.81 20.31
CA GLY A 53 4.62 -5.80 19.98
C GLY A 53 3.67 -5.31 18.89
N GLY A 54 2.56 -6.03 18.74
CA GLY A 54 1.60 -5.79 17.69
C GLY A 54 0.30 -6.58 17.87
N ILE A 55 -0.48 -6.61 16.81
CA ILE A 55 -1.71 -7.40 16.72
C ILE A 55 -1.67 -8.36 15.54
N GLU A 56 -2.44 -9.43 15.66
CA GLU A 56 -2.86 -10.31 14.56
C GLU A 56 -4.38 -10.34 14.54
N VAL A 57 -4.97 -10.25 13.35
CA VAL A 57 -6.41 -10.29 13.13
C VAL A 57 -6.71 -11.44 12.17
N TYR A 58 -7.58 -12.34 12.62
CA TYR A 58 -8.08 -13.45 11.83
C TYR A 58 -9.51 -13.15 11.42
N ARG A 59 -9.87 -13.50 10.18
CA ARG A 59 -11.24 -13.43 9.65
C ARG A 59 -11.64 -14.84 9.27
N ASN A 60 -12.68 -15.37 9.89
CA ASN A 60 -13.17 -16.74 9.68
C ASN A 60 -12.07 -17.82 9.89
N GLY A 61 -11.20 -17.62 10.89
CA GLY A 61 -10.11 -18.54 11.22
C GLY A 61 -8.84 -18.37 10.38
N GLU A 62 -8.85 -17.52 9.36
CA GLU A 62 -7.70 -17.30 8.47
C GLU A 62 -6.96 -15.98 8.77
N PRO A 63 -5.61 -15.96 8.66
CA PRO A 63 -4.81 -14.74 8.74
C PRO A 63 -5.32 -13.64 7.81
N HIS A 64 -5.78 -12.53 8.38
CA HIS A 64 -6.35 -11.43 7.60
C HIS A 64 -5.50 -10.17 7.62
N PHE A 65 -5.03 -9.77 8.80
CA PHE A 65 -4.23 -8.56 9.00
C PHE A 65 -3.27 -8.73 10.17
N SER A 66 -2.11 -8.09 10.12
CA SER A 66 -1.19 -8.00 11.25
C SER A 66 -0.37 -6.72 11.17
N GLY A 67 0.05 -6.21 12.33
CA GLY A 67 0.77 -4.95 12.39
C GLY A 67 1.48 -4.69 13.70
N TYR A 68 2.44 -3.77 13.69
CA TYR A 68 3.14 -3.33 14.91
C TYR A 68 2.58 -2.03 15.45
N VAL A 69 2.66 -1.89 16.77
CA VAL A 69 2.29 -0.67 17.48
C VAL A 69 3.18 0.50 17.07
N ARG A 70 2.57 1.68 16.92
CA ARG A 70 3.26 2.97 16.74
C ARG A 70 2.87 4.04 17.74
N ARG A 71 1.68 3.95 18.33
CA ARG A 71 1.19 4.98 19.24
C ARG A 71 0.24 4.37 20.27
N PHE A 72 0.37 4.85 21.49
CA PHE A 72 -0.62 4.72 22.56
C PHE A 72 -1.20 6.11 22.79
N HIS A 73 -2.52 6.22 22.84
CA HIS A 73 -3.22 7.46 23.13
C HIS A 73 -4.28 7.17 24.19
N ASN A 74 -4.13 7.81 25.33
CA ASN A 74 -5.07 7.72 26.43
C ASN A 74 -5.61 9.13 26.69
N GLU A 75 -6.92 9.27 26.63
CA GLU A 75 -7.62 10.48 27.01
C GLU A 75 -8.47 10.18 28.25
N ASN A 76 -8.23 10.91 29.34
CA ASN A 76 -8.98 10.82 30.61
C ASN A 76 -8.96 9.47 31.34
N GLY A 77 -8.14 8.50 30.91
CA GLY A 77 -7.94 7.22 31.63
C GLY A 77 -9.01 6.15 31.39
N LEU A 78 -10.08 6.47 30.66
CA LEU A 78 -11.23 5.58 30.47
C LEU A 78 -11.10 4.68 29.24
N GLU A 79 -10.51 5.19 28.17
CA GLU A 79 -10.28 4.44 26.93
C GLU A 79 -8.82 4.61 26.49
N LEU A 80 -8.21 3.51 26.06
CA LEU A 80 -6.88 3.48 25.47
C LEU A 80 -7.02 3.13 23.98
N VAL A 81 -6.53 4.03 23.13
CA VAL A 81 -6.43 3.82 21.69
C VAL A 81 -4.99 3.48 21.34
N VAL A 82 -4.76 2.27 20.84
CA VAL A 82 -3.47 1.83 20.31
C VAL A 82 -3.55 1.79 18.80
N SER A 83 -2.59 2.40 18.12
CA SER A 83 -2.55 2.44 16.65
C SER A 83 -1.17 2.13 16.11
N GLY A 84 -1.15 1.70 14.86
CA GLY A 84 0.04 1.16 14.24
C GLY A 84 -0.02 1.10 12.72
N LYS A 85 1.02 0.46 12.17
CA LYS A 85 1.14 0.16 10.74
C LYS A 85 1.11 -1.36 10.56
N ASN A 86 0.67 -1.83 9.39
CA ASN A 86 0.74 -3.25 9.07
C ASN A 86 2.19 -3.73 8.93
N ASP A 87 2.39 -5.05 8.90
CA ASP A 87 3.74 -5.64 8.94
C ASP A 87 4.65 -5.23 7.79
N LEU A 88 4.10 -4.78 6.66
CA LEU A 88 4.88 -4.29 5.53
C LEU A 88 5.76 -3.08 5.89
N MET A 89 5.46 -2.38 6.99
CA MET A 89 6.32 -1.34 7.57
C MET A 89 7.77 -1.79 7.84
N VAL A 90 8.01 -3.09 8.05
CA VAL A 90 9.37 -3.60 8.27
C VAL A 90 10.21 -3.54 7.00
N VAL A 91 9.55 -3.58 5.83
CA VAL A 91 10.17 -3.36 4.50
C VAL A 91 10.36 -1.85 4.27
N GLU A 92 9.33 -1.03 4.54
CA GLU A 92 9.33 0.43 4.35
C GLU A 92 10.52 1.12 5.06
N LYS A 93 10.84 0.68 6.27
CA LYS A 93 11.89 1.30 7.10
C LYS A 93 13.32 0.90 6.69
N GLN A 94 13.50 0.04 5.70
CA GLN A 94 14.78 -0.58 5.35
C GLN A 94 15.29 -0.12 3.99
N LEU A 95 16.61 -0.16 3.82
CA LEU A 95 17.27 0.12 2.54
C LEU A 95 17.65 -1.19 1.84
N ALA A 96 17.68 -1.20 0.52
CA ALA A 96 18.24 -2.29 -0.26
C ALA A 96 19.74 -2.03 -0.50
N TYR A 97 20.63 -2.83 0.09
CA TYR A 97 22.08 -2.59 -0.03
C TYR A 97 22.64 -3.12 -1.35
N PRO A 98 23.67 -2.46 -1.94
CA PRO A 98 24.37 -3.00 -3.10
C PRO A 98 25.22 -4.24 -2.76
N VAL A 99 25.62 -4.35 -1.49
CA VAL A 99 26.21 -5.57 -0.90
C VAL A 99 25.31 -6.00 0.26
N PRO A 100 24.46 -7.02 0.10
CA PRO A 100 23.55 -7.46 1.17
C PRO A 100 24.25 -7.88 2.47
N GLY A 101 25.49 -8.39 2.34
CA GLY A 101 26.38 -8.72 3.46
C GLY A 101 26.85 -7.52 4.30
N GLY A 102 26.55 -6.29 3.87
CA GLY A 102 26.99 -5.07 4.54
C GLY A 102 28.37 -4.59 4.07
N ALA A 103 29.01 -3.77 4.89
CA ALA A 103 30.33 -3.22 4.58
C ALA A 103 31.40 -4.33 4.46
N PRO A 104 32.44 -4.16 3.61
CA PRO A 104 32.66 -3.02 2.72
C PRO A 104 31.76 -3.10 1.48
N PHE A 105 31.09 -1.99 1.12
CA PHE A 105 30.22 -1.89 -0.06
C PHE A 105 31.05 -1.89 -1.35
N SER A 106 31.59 -3.06 -1.70
CA SER A 106 32.56 -3.27 -2.78
C SER A 106 31.95 -3.33 -4.18
N THR A 107 30.63 -3.32 -4.30
CA THR A 107 29.89 -3.30 -5.56
C THR A 107 29.06 -2.03 -5.66
N ASP A 108 28.87 -1.53 -6.88
CA ASP A 108 28.03 -0.35 -7.14
C ASP A 108 26.54 -0.62 -6.96
N TYR A 109 26.09 -1.83 -7.33
CA TYR A 109 24.69 -2.26 -7.30
C TYR A 109 24.59 -3.76 -6.99
N ASP A 110 23.51 -4.15 -6.30
CA ASP A 110 23.01 -5.54 -6.32
C ASP A 110 22.02 -5.65 -7.49
N VAL A 111 22.45 -6.28 -8.58
CA VAL A 111 21.67 -6.42 -9.81
C VAL A 111 21.14 -7.84 -9.92
N ARG A 112 19.82 -7.97 -10.06
CA ARG A 112 19.14 -9.26 -10.15
C ARG A 112 18.12 -9.22 -11.28
N THR A 113 18.12 -10.26 -12.10
CA THR A 113 17.19 -10.42 -13.23
C THR A 113 16.54 -11.79 -13.19
N GLY A 114 15.24 -11.84 -13.38
CA GLY A 114 14.47 -13.09 -13.36
C GLY A 114 12.99 -12.83 -13.16
N ILE A 115 12.25 -13.87 -12.79
CA ILE A 115 10.81 -13.79 -12.51
C ILE A 115 10.56 -12.88 -11.31
N ALA A 116 9.53 -12.02 -11.42
CA ALA A 116 9.22 -10.98 -10.44
C ALA A 116 9.10 -11.50 -9.01
N GLU A 117 8.35 -12.59 -8.79
CA GLU A 117 8.25 -13.20 -7.47
C GLU A 117 9.61 -13.57 -6.89
N THR A 118 10.41 -14.31 -7.66
CA THR A 118 11.74 -14.74 -7.26
C THR A 118 12.63 -13.56 -6.90
N ILE A 119 12.69 -12.54 -7.76
CA ILE A 119 13.57 -11.39 -7.55
C ILE A 119 13.14 -10.55 -6.34
N ILE A 120 11.84 -10.31 -6.18
CA ILE A 120 11.30 -9.57 -5.03
C ILE A 120 11.57 -10.34 -3.73
N LYS A 121 11.25 -11.64 -3.67
CA LYS A 121 11.51 -12.48 -2.49
C LYS A 121 12.99 -12.53 -2.14
N GLN A 122 13.86 -12.65 -3.14
CA GLN A 122 15.30 -12.61 -2.95
C GLN A 122 15.79 -11.27 -2.37
N PHE A 123 15.27 -10.11 -2.82
CA PHE A 123 15.65 -8.81 -2.25
C PHE A 123 15.19 -8.67 -0.80
N VAL A 124 13.98 -9.11 -0.48
CA VAL A 124 13.46 -9.10 0.90
C VAL A 124 14.30 -10.01 1.79
N ASP A 125 14.56 -11.24 1.35
CA ASP A 125 15.27 -12.26 2.14
C ASP A 125 16.68 -11.79 2.54
N VAL A 126 17.48 -11.30 1.60
CA VAL A 126 18.86 -10.88 1.89
C VAL A 126 18.97 -9.56 2.66
N ASN A 127 17.94 -8.71 2.63
CA ASN A 127 17.98 -7.42 3.32
C ASN A 127 17.35 -7.47 4.71
N ILE A 128 16.30 -8.26 4.90
CA ILE A 128 15.51 -8.28 6.15
C ILE A 128 15.04 -9.68 6.59
N GLY A 129 15.05 -10.68 5.69
CA GLY A 129 14.57 -12.03 5.96
C GLY A 129 15.64 -12.95 6.57
N PRO A 130 15.41 -14.27 6.58
CA PRO A 130 16.29 -15.25 7.21
C PRO A 130 17.76 -15.21 6.73
N ASN A 131 18.00 -14.90 5.45
CA ASN A 131 19.35 -14.83 4.88
C ASN A 131 20.02 -13.45 5.02
N ALA A 132 19.35 -12.46 5.61
CA ALA A 132 19.98 -11.18 5.92
C ALA A 132 21.08 -11.33 6.99
N ILE A 133 21.98 -10.36 7.08
CA ILE A 133 22.93 -10.32 8.21
C ILE A 133 22.18 -10.17 9.54
N PRO A 134 22.66 -10.76 10.66
CA PRO A 134 21.91 -10.84 11.91
C PRO A 134 21.36 -9.49 12.41
N ALA A 135 22.12 -8.40 12.26
CA ALA A 135 21.71 -7.07 12.70
C ALA A 135 20.53 -6.46 11.90
N ARG A 136 20.22 -7.02 10.72
CA ARG A 136 19.15 -6.53 9.84
C ARG A 136 17.93 -7.46 9.77
N ARG A 137 18.05 -8.69 10.29
CA ARG A 137 16.95 -9.67 10.32
C ARG A 137 15.79 -9.11 11.11
N VAL A 138 14.59 -9.25 10.56
CA VAL A 138 13.34 -9.04 11.29
C VAL A 138 13.00 -10.33 12.03
N PRO A 139 12.96 -10.35 13.37
CA PRO A 139 12.58 -11.54 14.13
C PRO A 139 11.22 -12.08 13.69
N GLY A 140 11.12 -13.39 13.51
CA GLY A 140 9.89 -14.07 13.09
C GLY A 140 9.52 -13.93 11.61
N LEU A 141 10.20 -13.07 10.83
CA LEU A 141 9.92 -12.91 9.41
C LEU A 141 10.36 -14.15 8.63
N SER A 142 9.42 -14.77 7.93
CA SER A 142 9.64 -15.84 6.97
C SER A 142 9.22 -15.41 5.56
N ILE A 143 9.68 -16.15 4.56
CA ILE A 143 9.35 -15.90 3.15
C ILE A 143 8.54 -17.10 2.66
N GLU A 144 7.38 -16.84 2.06
CA GLU A 144 6.56 -17.87 1.42
C GLU A 144 7.38 -18.60 0.33
N THR A 145 7.11 -19.90 0.16
CA THR A 145 7.64 -20.71 -0.95
C THR A 145 7.49 -19.96 -2.28
N ASP A 146 8.54 -19.97 -3.11
CA ASP A 146 8.55 -19.35 -4.42
C ASP A 146 7.82 -20.22 -5.45
N TYR A 147 6.80 -19.67 -6.11
CA TYR A 147 6.01 -20.32 -7.16
C TYR A 147 6.30 -19.79 -8.57
N GLY A 148 7.23 -18.84 -8.73
CA GLY A 148 7.60 -18.28 -10.03
C GLY A 148 6.49 -17.46 -10.70
N ARG A 149 5.76 -16.64 -9.96
CA ARG A 149 4.68 -15.77 -10.47
C ARG A 149 5.23 -14.47 -11.09
N GLY A 150 4.56 -14.01 -12.14
CA GLY A 150 4.80 -12.72 -12.78
C GLY A 150 5.78 -12.73 -13.95
N GLY A 151 5.97 -11.56 -14.55
CA GLY A 151 6.89 -11.34 -15.67
C GLY A 151 8.38 -11.33 -15.27
N THR A 152 9.25 -11.21 -16.27
CA THR A 152 10.69 -11.00 -16.02
C THR A 152 10.96 -9.54 -15.69
N VAL A 153 11.69 -9.29 -14.60
CA VAL A 153 12.09 -7.96 -14.13
C VAL A 153 13.58 -7.90 -13.87
N THR A 154 14.14 -6.70 -13.85
CA THR A 154 15.52 -6.44 -13.43
C THR A 154 15.52 -5.40 -12.31
N GLY A 155 15.94 -5.81 -11.12
CA GLY A 155 16.15 -4.93 -9.98
C GLY A 155 17.61 -4.52 -9.85
N ARG A 156 17.85 -3.27 -9.42
CA ARG A 156 19.18 -2.69 -9.23
C ARG A 156 19.15 -1.93 -7.91
N ALA A 157 19.66 -2.52 -6.83
CA ALA A 157 19.65 -1.90 -5.52
C ALA A 157 20.96 -1.15 -5.23
N ARG A 158 20.85 0.11 -4.80
CA ARG A 158 21.92 0.93 -4.24
C ARG A 158 21.37 1.90 -3.19
N PHE A 159 21.13 1.37 -1.99
CA PHE A 159 20.57 2.10 -0.86
C PHE A 159 19.18 2.68 -1.10
N ASP A 160 18.45 2.17 -2.10
CA ASP A 160 17.05 2.52 -2.33
C ASP A 160 16.20 2.12 -1.13
N LYS A 161 15.05 2.78 -0.94
CA LYS A 161 14.04 2.28 -0.02
C LYS A 161 13.58 0.91 -0.50
N LEU A 162 13.69 -0.11 0.35
CA LEU A 162 13.43 -1.49 -0.05
C LEU A 162 11.99 -1.65 -0.56
N LEU A 163 11.02 -0.98 0.08
CA LEU A 163 9.63 -1.01 -0.35
C LEU A 163 9.43 -0.39 -1.74
N GLU A 164 10.06 0.75 -2.02
CA GLU A 164 9.94 1.42 -3.33
C GLU A 164 10.56 0.55 -4.44
N LEU A 165 11.72 -0.04 -4.17
CA LEU A 165 12.39 -0.96 -5.10
C LEU A 165 11.48 -2.15 -5.43
N ILE A 166 10.98 -2.87 -4.43
CA ILE A 166 10.16 -4.06 -4.69
C ILE A 166 8.79 -3.69 -5.27
N ASN A 167 8.23 -2.52 -4.95
CA ASN A 167 6.97 -2.07 -5.55
C ASN A 167 7.13 -1.82 -7.06
N SER A 168 8.21 -1.15 -7.46
CA SER A 168 8.53 -0.98 -8.88
C SER A 168 8.66 -2.33 -9.61
N LEU A 169 9.35 -3.30 -9.01
CA LEU A 169 9.45 -4.65 -9.57
C LEU A 169 8.10 -5.37 -9.61
N SER A 170 7.26 -5.19 -8.61
CA SER A 170 5.93 -5.80 -8.52
C SER A 170 5.01 -5.30 -9.62
N ILE A 171 5.00 -3.98 -9.86
CA ILE A 171 4.21 -3.33 -10.91
C ILE A 171 4.65 -3.82 -12.28
N ASN A 172 5.96 -3.79 -12.57
CA ASN A 172 6.51 -4.26 -13.83
C ASN A 172 6.33 -5.77 -14.03
N GLY A 173 6.30 -6.53 -12.93
CA GLY A 173 6.08 -7.97 -12.92
C GLY A 173 4.62 -8.40 -12.99
N GLY A 174 3.66 -7.48 -12.83
CA GLY A 174 2.23 -7.77 -12.78
C GLY A 174 1.80 -8.59 -11.55
N ILE A 175 2.47 -8.41 -10.41
CA ILE A 175 2.19 -9.14 -9.17
C ILE A 175 1.92 -8.18 -8.00
N GLY A 176 1.40 -8.73 -6.90
CA GLY A 176 1.29 -8.06 -5.61
C GLY A 176 2.12 -8.74 -4.53
N PHE A 177 2.36 -8.04 -3.43
CA PHE A 177 2.98 -8.59 -2.23
C PHE A 177 2.35 -8.07 -0.95
N ARG A 178 2.50 -8.84 0.13
CA ARG A 178 2.02 -8.48 1.46
C ARG A 178 2.82 -9.20 2.54
N ILE A 179 2.66 -8.75 3.78
CA ILE A 179 3.08 -9.51 4.95
C ILE A 179 1.85 -9.77 5.82
N ARG A 180 1.63 -11.05 6.16
CA ARG A 180 0.60 -11.48 7.12
C ARG A 180 1.24 -12.43 8.11
N ASN A 181 1.05 -12.16 9.40
CA ASN A 181 1.65 -12.92 10.49
C ASN A 181 3.15 -13.17 10.28
N LEU A 182 3.88 -12.12 9.89
CA LEU A 182 5.31 -12.18 9.60
C LEU A 182 5.71 -13.19 8.50
N VAL A 183 4.80 -13.54 7.58
CA VAL A 183 5.12 -14.25 6.34
C VAL A 183 5.06 -13.25 5.19
N PHE A 184 6.18 -13.05 4.49
CA PHE A 184 6.20 -12.30 3.23
C PHE A 184 5.70 -13.18 2.09
N GLU A 185 4.62 -12.74 1.45
CA GLU A 185 3.91 -13.49 0.40
C GLU A 185 3.80 -12.65 -0.86
N THR A 186 3.70 -13.33 -2.00
CA THR A 186 3.34 -12.70 -3.28
C THR A 186 2.05 -13.32 -3.82
N PHE A 187 1.35 -12.59 -4.67
CA PHE A 187 0.10 -13.04 -5.27
C PHE A 187 -0.08 -12.42 -6.66
N ILE A 188 -0.94 -13.03 -7.48
CA ILE A 188 -1.38 -12.46 -8.76
C ILE A 188 -2.68 -11.70 -8.50
N PRO A 189 -2.73 -10.37 -8.75
CA PRO A 189 -3.98 -9.64 -8.94
C PRO A 189 -4.91 -10.35 -9.93
N GLU A 190 -6.15 -10.63 -9.54
CA GLU A 190 -7.10 -11.28 -10.44
C GLU A 190 -7.87 -10.24 -11.27
N ASP A 191 -8.17 -10.58 -12.53
CA ASP A 191 -9.12 -9.80 -13.34
C ASP A 191 -10.55 -10.23 -12.99
N LYS A 192 -11.25 -9.37 -12.25
CA LYS A 192 -12.63 -9.55 -11.82
C LYS A 192 -13.59 -8.61 -12.55
N THR A 193 -13.15 -7.93 -13.61
CA THR A 193 -13.94 -6.89 -14.29
C THR A 193 -15.27 -7.40 -14.86
N GLY A 194 -15.35 -8.68 -15.22
CA GLY A 194 -16.58 -9.32 -15.70
C GLY A 194 -17.54 -9.79 -14.60
N THR A 195 -17.10 -9.92 -13.35
CA THR A 195 -17.88 -10.50 -12.25
C THR A 195 -18.15 -9.50 -11.11
N ILE A 196 -17.27 -8.52 -10.93
CA ILE A 196 -17.35 -7.52 -9.87
C ILE A 196 -17.53 -6.15 -10.53
N VAL A 197 -18.79 -5.72 -10.60
CA VAL A 197 -19.23 -4.50 -11.28
C VAL A 197 -19.93 -3.60 -10.27
N PHE A 198 -19.34 -2.47 -9.94
CA PHE A 198 -19.91 -1.46 -9.05
C PHE A 198 -20.71 -0.43 -9.86
N SER A 199 -22.04 -0.43 -9.69
CA SER A 199 -22.97 0.45 -10.41
C SER A 199 -24.17 0.77 -9.53
N LYS A 200 -24.65 2.03 -9.59
CA LYS A 200 -25.89 2.44 -8.93
C LYS A 200 -27.10 1.74 -9.56
N GLU A 201 -27.12 1.60 -10.88
CA GLU A 201 -28.19 0.96 -11.64
C GLU A 201 -28.31 -0.54 -11.35
N LEU A 202 -27.16 -1.20 -11.11
CA LEU A 202 -27.13 -2.62 -10.70
C LEU A 202 -27.36 -2.81 -9.19
N GLY A 203 -27.42 -1.73 -8.40
CA GLY A 203 -27.61 -1.79 -6.95
C GLY A 203 -26.40 -2.37 -6.19
N THR A 204 -25.21 -2.35 -6.79
CA THR A 204 -23.97 -2.91 -6.24
C THR A 204 -23.03 -1.83 -5.68
N LEU A 205 -23.35 -0.56 -5.93
CA LEU A 205 -22.60 0.61 -5.48
C LEU A 205 -23.47 1.45 -4.53
N GLY A 206 -22.99 1.66 -3.30
CA GLY A 206 -23.60 2.56 -2.34
C GLY A 206 -23.28 4.02 -2.62
N ASP A 207 -23.29 4.84 -1.57
CA ASP A 207 -22.77 6.20 -1.65
C ASP A 207 -21.28 6.18 -2.00
N PHE A 208 -20.89 7.05 -2.94
CA PHE A 208 -19.53 7.12 -3.44
C PHE A 208 -19.04 8.57 -3.57
N ALA A 209 -17.73 8.72 -3.62
CA ALA A 209 -17.04 9.95 -4.05
C ALA A 209 -15.99 9.59 -5.10
N SER A 210 -15.97 10.33 -6.21
CA SER A 210 -14.96 10.26 -7.26
C SER A 210 -14.14 11.55 -7.27
N ASP A 211 -12.82 11.42 -7.27
CA ASP A 211 -11.85 12.51 -7.37
C ASP A 211 -10.88 12.18 -8.51
N ILE A 212 -10.81 13.09 -9.48
CA ILE A 212 -9.95 12.96 -10.65
C ILE A 212 -9.09 14.23 -10.74
N GLU A 213 -7.79 14.05 -10.57
CA GLU A 213 -6.78 15.10 -10.61
C GLU A 213 -5.89 14.91 -11.84
N ALA A 214 -5.74 15.96 -12.65
CA ALA A 214 -4.84 15.94 -13.79
C ALA A 214 -3.40 15.55 -13.38
N GLY A 215 -2.71 14.85 -14.28
CA GLY A 215 -1.30 14.53 -14.10
C GLY A 215 -0.43 15.80 -14.08
N GLN A 216 0.77 15.70 -13.50
CA GLN A 216 1.74 16.80 -13.52
C GLN A 216 2.38 16.96 -14.91
N ALA A 217 2.46 15.88 -15.68
CA ALA A 217 2.88 15.89 -17.08
C ALA A 217 2.30 14.69 -17.84
N ASN A 218 1.97 14.92 -19.10
CA ASN A 218 1.51 13.90 -20.04
C ASN A 218 2.26 13.96 -21.39
N TYR A 219 3.27 14.83 -21.49
CA TYR A 219 4.19 14.96 -22.61
C TYR A 219 5.62 15.11 -22.09
N ILE A 220 6.48 14.14 -22.37
CA ILE A 220 7.86 14.15 -21.88
C ILE A 220 8.82 14.41 -23.04
N VAL A 221 9.68 15.40 -22.87
CA VAL A 221 10.85 15.62 -23.72
C VAL A 221 12.07 15.11 -22.97
N CYS A 222 12.71 14.06 -23.47
CA CYS A 222 13.87 13.46 -22.83
C CYS A 222 15.17 13.80 -23.57
N GLY A 223 16.08 14.49 -22.88
CA GLY A 223 17.39 14.84 -23.41
C GLY A 223 18.46 13.84 -22.98
N GLY A 224 19.02 13.10 -23.93
CA GLY A 224 20.15 12.18 -23.74
C GLY A 224 21.50 12.89 -23.68
N SER A 225 22.56 12.13 -23.90
CA SER A 225 23.95 12.62 -23.96
C SER A 225 24.21 13.54 -25.16
N GLY A 226 25.33 14.26 -25.12
CA GLY A 226 25.72 15.29 -26.09
C GLY A 226 25.44 16.71 -25.58
N GLU A 227 25.98 17.71 -26.28
CA GLU A 227 25.88 19.12 -25.89
C GLU A 227 25.33 19.95 -27.05
N GLY A 228 24.62 21.04 -26.72
CA GLY A 228 24.05 21.95 -27.71
C GLY A 228 23.23 21.25 -28.78
N SER A 229 23.52 21.54 -30.06
CA SER A 229 22.84 20.92 -31.21
C SER A 229 23.20 19.45 -31.44
N ALA A 230 24.24 18.92 -30.79
CA ALA A 230 24.61 17.51 -30.86
C ALA A 230 23.91 16.66 -29.78
N ARG A 231 23.14 17.27 -28.88
CA ARG A 231 22.39 16.55 -27.85
C ARG A 231 21.25 15.75 -28.47
N THR A 232 21.12 14.49 -28.04
CA THR A 232 20.04 13.61 -28.49
C THR A 232 18.75 13.94 -27.75
N PHE A 233 17.62 14.00 -28.45
CA PHE A 233 16.30 14.18 -27.85
C PHE A 233 15.33 13.12 -28.35
N VAL A 234 14.48 12.64 -27.45
CA VAL A 234 13.34 11.76 -27.75
C VAL A 234 12.13 12.33 -27.03
N GLU A 235 10.96 12.21 -27.64
CA GLU A 235 9.70 12.69 -27.06
C GLU A 235 8.69 11.55 -26.98
N GLY A 236 7.82 11.60 -25.98
CA GLY A 236 6.71 10.67 -25.87
C GLY A 236 5.60 11.25 -25.02
N SER A 237 4.36 10.81 -25.26
CA SER A 237 3.19 11.35 -24.60
C SER A 237 2.13 10.28 -24.33
N ASN A 238 1.25 10.57 -23.37
CA ASN A 238 -0.03 9.89 -23.25
C ASN A 238 -1.06 10.68 -24.07
N SER A 239 -1.40 10.18 -25.26
CA SER A 239 -2.27 10.90 -26.20
C SER A 239 -3.70 11.06 -25.68
N GLU A 240 -4.22 10.08 -24.93
CA GLU A 240 -5.56 10.16 -24.31
C GLU A 240 -5.58 11.26 -23.24
N SER A 241 -4.60 11.26 -22.34
CA SER A 241 -4.46 12.30 -21.32
C SER A 241 -4.27 13.70 -21.91
N VAL A 242 -3.57 13.83 -23.05
CA VAL A 242 -3.42 15.12 -23.76
C VAL A 242 -4.76 15.58 -24.36
N LEU A 243 -5.60 14.66 -24.83
CA LEU A 243 -6.94 14.99 -25.34
C LEU A 243 -7.86 15.44 -24.20
N ASP A 244 -7.79 14.78 -23.05
CA ASP A 244 -8.70 15.03 -21.91
C ASP A 244 -8.30 16.28 -21.10
N TRP A 245 -7.00 16.45 -20.84
CA TRP A 245 -6.49 17.49 -19.94
C TRP A 245 -5.69 18.61 -20.62
N GLY A 246 -5.42 18.48 -21.92
CA GLY A 246 -4.46 19.32 -22.62
C GLY A 246 -3.01 18.91 -22.36
N ARG A 247 -2.08 19.47 -23.13
CA ARG A 247 -0.64 19.13 -23.06
C ARG A 247 0.02 19.76 -21.83
N ALA A 248 0.60 18.94 -20.97
CA ALA A 248 1.46 19.31 -19.86
C ALA A 248 2.86 18.70 -20.07
N GLU A 249 3.86 19.57 -20.23
CA GLU A 249 5.22 19.17 -20.60
C GLU A 249 6.13 18.97 -19.39
N PHE A 250 7.00 17.97 -19.47
CA PHE A 250 8.11 17.79 -18.54
C PHE A 250 9.40 17.45 -19.27
N PHE A 251 10.49 18.09 -18.85
CA PHE A 251 11.82 17.81 -19.39
C PHE A 251 12.55 16.81 -18.50
N LEU A 252 12.90 15.65 -19.08
CA LEU A 252 13.64 14.59 -18.41
C LEU A 252 15.09 14.54 -18.90
N ASP A 253 16.05 14.80 -18.01
CA ASP A 253 17.47 14.73 -18.34
C ASP A 253 18.04 13.32 -18.10
N LYS A 254 18.57 12.71 -19.17
CA LYS A 254 19.31 11.43 -19.17
C LYS A 254 20.66 11.58 -19.88
N GLY A 255 21.42 12.62 -19.52
CA GLY A 255 22.70 12.97 -20.12
C GLY A 255 23.80 11.89 -20.12
N ASN A 256 23.59 10.75 -19.44
CA ASN A 256 24.52 9.63 -19.37
C ASN A 256 24.31 8.57 -20.47
N THR A 257 23.32 8.71 -21.35
CA THR A 257 23.04 7.74 -22.42
C THR A 257 22.62 8.41 -23.72
N SER A 258 23.03 7.85 -24.86
CA SER A 258 22.53 8.18 -26.21
C SER A 258 21.57 7.12 -26.75
N SER A 259 21.29 6.06 -25.97
CA SER A 259 20.47 4.95 -26.40
C SER A 259 18.99 5.36 -26.46
N ALA A 260 18.42 5.43 -27.66
CA ALA A 260 16.99 5.74 -27.83
C ALA A 260 16.08 4.76 -27.09
N ILE A 261 16.49 3.50 -26.91
CA ILE A 261 15.74 2.49 -26.15
C ILE A 261 15.68 2.87 -24.66
N GLU A 262 16.82 3.27 -24.08
CA GLU A 262 16.89 3.70 -22.68
C GLU A 262 16.12 5.01 -22.44
N LEU A 263 16.20 5.95 -23.38
CA LEU A 263 15.44 7.21 -23.30
C LEU A 263 13.93 6.97 -23.38
N ASN A 264 13.47 6.11 -24.29
CA ASN A 264 12.04 5.75 -24.39
C ASN A 264 11.54 5.02 -23.15
N ALA A 265 12.33 4.09 -22.60
CA ALA A 265 11.99 3.42 -21.35
C ALA A 265 11.85 4.42 -20.19
N ALA A 266 12.75 5.39 -20.11
CA ALA A 266 12.70 6.46 -19.10
C ALA A 266 11.48 7.37 -19.28
N ILE A 267 11.08 7.68 -20.53
CA ILE A 267 9.84 8.43 -20.82
C ILE A 267 8.62 7.68 -20.31
N LEU A 268 8.50 6.38 -20.59
CA LEU A 268 7.37 5.57 -20.14
C LEU A 268 7.27 5.49 -18.61
N GLU A 269 8.43 5.35 -17.95
CA GLU A 269 8.50 5.38 -16.48
C GLU A 269 8.03 6.73 -15.94
N GLU A 270 8.48 7.83 -16.54
CA GLU A 270 8.13 9.19 -16.09
C GLU A 270 6.65 9.53 -16.36
N LEU A 271 6.11 9.15 -17.52
CA LEU A 271 4.68 9.26 -17.80
C LEU A 271 3.84 8.49 -16.76
N THR A 272 4.32 7.32 -16.33
CA THR A 272 3.62 6.51 -15.31
C THR A 272 3.64 7.18 -13.94
N LYS A 273 4.73 7.88 -13.58
CA LYS A 273 4.85 8.62 -12.31
C LYS A 273 4.00 9.89 -12.28
N GLN A 274 3.88 10.56 -13.43
CA GLN A 274 3.24 11.87 -13.52
C GLN A 274 1.81 11.82 -14.06
N LYS A 275 1.27 10.62 -14.33
CA LYS A 275 -0.10 10.44 -14.80
C LYS A 275 -1.14 11.01 -13.83
N GLU A 276 -2.35 11.17 -14.34
CA GLU A 276 -3.52 11.56 -13.55
C GLU A 276 -3.74 10.65 -12.34
N LYS A 277 -4.36 11.22 -11.31
CA LYS A 277 -4.76 10.48 -10.12
C LYS A 277 -6.27 10.34 -10.12
N ILE A 278 -6.73 9.10 -10.04
CA ILE A 278 -8.15 8.76 -9.91
C ILE A 278 -8.32 8.05 -8.58
N THR A 279 -9.23 8.56 -7.76
CA THR A 279 -9.65 7.93 -6.51
C THR A 279 -11.17 7.87 -6.45
N ILE A 280 -11.70 6.66 -6.40
CA ILE A 280 -13.13 6.41 -6.21
C ILE A 280 -13.29 5.65 -4.89
N THR A 281 -14.05 6.22 -3.96
CA THR A 281 -14.25 5.68 -2.61
C THR A 281 -15.71 5.42 -2.34
N PHE A 282 -16.05 4.25 -1.78
CA PHE A 282 -17.43 3.86 -1.49
C PHE A 282 -17.47 2.71 -0.50
N SER A 283 -18.63 2.51 0.13
CA SER A 283 -18.95 1.27 0.83
C SER A 283 -19.62 0.30 -0.15
N PRO A 284 -19.06 -0.90 -0.39
CA PRO A 284 -19.64 -1.84 -1.33
C PRO A 284 -20.97 -2.38 -0.79
N MET A 285 -21.97 -2.46 -1.66
CA MET A 285 -23.21 -3.16 -1.32
C MET A 285 -23.01 -4.65 -1.61
N GLY A 286 -22.80 -5.44 -0.55
CA GLY A 286 -22.58 -6.87 -0.68
C GLY A 286 -23.79 -7.58 -1.29
N THR A 287 -23.61 -8.19 -2.45
CA THR A 287 -24.53 -9.19 -3.01
C THR A 287 -23.94 -10.59 -2.80
N GLU A 288 -24.70 -11.64 -3.07
CA GLU A 288 -24.29 -13.04 -2.84
C GLU A 288 -22.93 -13.40 -3.48
N ASN A 289 -22.56 -12.74 -4.59
CA ASN A 289 -21.32 -12.99 -5.36
C ASN A 289 -20.39 -11.77 -5.45
N MET A 290 -20.60 -10.74 -4.61
CA MET A 290 -19.74 -9.55 -4.55
C MET A 290 -19.36 -9.22 -3.11
N ARG A 291 -18.93 -10.23 -2.36
CA ARG A 291 -18.49 -10.07 -0.97
C ARG A 291 -17.01 -9.68 -0.96
N PRO A 292 -16.64 -8.56 -0.32
CA PRO A 292 -15.24 -8.22 -0.09
C PRO A 292 -14.50 -9.37 0.59
N VAL A 293 -13.22 -9.54 0.28
CA VAL A 293 -12.30 -10.60 0.75
C VAL A 293 -12.63 -11.99 0.20
N ASP A 294 -13.90 -12.36 0.07
CA ASP A 294 -14.31 -13.69 -0.37
C ASP A 294 -14.38 -13.80 -1.91
N ASP A 295 -14.94 -12.79 -2.58
CA ASP A 295 -15.14 -12.78 -4.04
C ASP A 295 -14.15 -11.85 -4.78
N TYR A 296 -13.63 -10.84 -4.08
CA TYR A 296 -12.56 -9.94 -4.55
C TYR A 296 -11.78 -9.36 -3.36
N ASP A 297 -10.51 -9.04 -3.57
CA ASP A 297 -9.64 -8.51 -2.52
C ASP A 297 -8.79 -7.34 -3.04
N VAL A 298 -8.03 -6.73 -2.12
CA VAL A 298 -7.04 -5.70 -2.43
C VAL A 298 -6.04 -6.22 -3.47
N GLY A 299 -5.95 -5.48 -4.57
CA GLY A 299 -5.13 -5.82 -5.74
C GLY A 299 -5.94 -6.23 -6.95
N ASP A 300 -7.15 -6.75 -6.81
CA ASP A 300 -7.94 -7.23 -7.96
C ASP A 300 -8.43 -6.07 -8.85
N TRP A 301 -8.68 -6.38 -10.12
CA TRP A 301 -9.24 -5.44 -11.10
C TRP A 301 -10.76 -5.58 -11.18
N VAL A 302 -11.47 -4.47 -11.07
CA VAL A 302 -12.93 -4.41 -10.99
C VAL A 302 -13.48 -3.37 -11.97
N THR A 303 -14.76 -3.49 -12.28
CA THR A 303 -15.47 -2.51 -13.12
C THR A 303 -16.24 -1.53 -12.25
N TYR A 304 -16.16 -0.25 -12.60
CA TYR A 304 -16.96 0.83 -12.03
C TYR A 304 -17.78 1.48 -13.13
N ILE A 305 -19.04 1.78 -12.86
CA ILE A 305 -19.95 2.44 -13.81
C ILE A 305 -20.53 3.69 -13.15
N GLU A 306 -20.26 4.83 -13.79
CA GLU A 306 -20.82 6.13 -13.43
C GLU A 306 -21.42 6.77 -14.69
N ASP A 307 -22.67 7.21 -14.60
CA ASP A 307 -23.41 7.85 -15.69
C ASP A 307 -23.39 7.07 -17.03
N GLY A 308 -23.42 5.73 -16.93
CA GLY A 308 -23.40 4.82 -18.08
C GLY A 308 -22.02 4.61 -18.71
N VAL A 309 -20.97 5.22 -18.18
CA VAL A 309 -19.58 5.03 -18.61
C VAL A 309 -18.93 3.94 -17.76
N SER A 310 -18.42 2.91 -18.41
CA SER A 310 -17.71 1.80 -17.75
C SER A 310 -16.22 2.05 -17.73
N THR A 311 -15.60 2.02 -16.55
CA THR A 311 -14.16 2.13 -16.35
C THR A 311 -13.63 0.94 -15.55
N THR A 312 -12.35 0.63 -15.74
CA THR A 312 -11.66 -0.46 -15.03
C THR A 312 -10.66 0.13 -14.04
N HIS A 313 -10.75 -0.33 -12.79
CA HIS A 313 -9.89 0.14 -11.71
C HIS A 313 -9.38 -1.01 -10.86
N GLN A 314 -8.22 -0.81 -10.26
CA GLN A 314 -7.66 -1.75 -9.30
C GLN A 314 -8.18 -1.41 -7.90
N VAL A 315 -8.47 -2.43 -7.08
CA VAL A 315 -8.77 -2.24 -5.65
C VAL A 315 -7.48 -1.89 -4.91
N ARG A 316 -7.31 -0.60 -4.60
CA ARG A 316 -6.08 -0.05 -4.01
C ARG A 316 -6.07 -0.14 -2.49
N GLU A 317 -7.24 0.02 -1.88
CA GLU A 317 -7.40 0.02 -0.44
C GLU A 317 -8.70 -0.63 -0.03
N MET A 318 -8.65 -1.38 1.07
CA MET A 318 -9.81 -1.85 1.81
C MET A 318 -9.63 -1.48 3.27
N LYS A 319 -10.51 -0.61 3.76
CA LYS A 319 -10.60 -0.21 5.15
C LYS A 319 -11.74 -0.99 5.79
N THR A 320 -11.44 -1.73 6.84
CA THR A 320 -12.42 -2.51 7.59
C THR A 320 -12.51 -1.94 9.00
N THR A 321 -13.73 -1.64 9.44
CA THR A 321 -14.04 -1.28 10.81
C THR A 321 -14.93 -2.36 11.40
N VAL A 322 -14.54 -2.87 12.56
CA VAL A 322 -15.29 -3.85 13.33
C VAL A 322 -15.65 -3.19 14.65
N SER A 323 -16.94 -2.95 14.87
CA SER A 323 -17.46 -2.50 16.16
C SER A 323 -18.30 -3.59 16.81
N SER A 324 -18.36 -3.57 18.14
CA SER A 324 -19.19 -4.52 18.91
C SER A 324 -20.69 -4.29 18.72
N THR A 325 -21.11 -3.15 18.16
CA THR A 325 -22.51 -2.74 17.97
C THR A 325 -23.01 -2.86 16.53
N ASP A 326 -22.17 -2.53 15.55
CA ASP A 326 -22.60 -2.32 14.15
C ASP A 326 -22.03 -3.37 13.19
N GLY A 327 -21.21 -4.30 13.70
CA GLY A 327 -20.63 -5.38 12.90
C GLY A 327 -19.44 -4.93 12.06
N GLU A 328 -19.32 -5.50 10.85
CA GLU A 328 -18.25 -5.25 9.89
C GLU A 328 -18.70 -4.18 8.88
N ASP A 329 -18.02 -3.03 8.89
CA ASP A 329 -18.14 -1.98 7.88
C ASP A 329 -16.89 -1.94 7.01
N ILE A 330 -17.08 -1.86 5.70
CA ILE A 330 -15.99 -1.85 4.71
C ILE A 330 -16.12 -0.62 3.83
N THR A 331 -15.00 0.09 3.67
CA THR A 331 -14.83 1.15 2.66
C THR A 331 -13.72 0.74 1.71
N LEU A 332 -13.98 0.87 0.42
CA LEU A 332 -12.99 0.63 -0.62
C LEU A 332 -12.45 1.94 -1.18
N ALA A 333 -11.22 1.90 -1.67
CA ALA A 333 -10.73 2.87 -2.65
C ALA A 333 -10.22 2.12 -3.88
N ILE A 334 -10.76 2.48 -5.04
CA ILE A 334 -10.32 1.98 -6.34
C ILE A 334 -9.73 3.13 -7.15
N GLY A 335 -8.80 2.82 -8.06
CA GLY A 335 -8.26 3.80 -8.99
C GLY A 335 -6.77 3.64 -9.29
N THR A 336 -6.11 4.77 -9.49
CA THR A 336 -4.66 4.81 -9.79
C THR A 336 -3.83 4.51 -8.54
N ASP A 337 -2.52 4.41 -8.72
CA ASP A 337 -1.63 4.21 -7.58
C ASP A 337 -1.77 5.35 -6.56
N GLY A 338 -1.77 5.00 -5.27
CA GLY A 338 -2.02 5.94 -4.18
C GLY A 338 -3.49 6.27 -3.87
N ALA A 339 -4.48 5.74 -4.62
CA ALA A 339 -5.89 5.94 -4.28
C ALA A 339 -6.19 5.41 -2.87
N SER A 340 -6.92 6.20 -2.08
CA SER A 340 -7.08 5.97 -0.64
C SER A 340 -8.44 6.50 -0.17
N SER A 341 -9.10 5.74 0.72
CA SER A 341 -10.35 6.14 1.37
C SER A 341 -10.11 7.22 2.43
N ASP A 342 -8.87 7.31 2.90
CA ASP A 342 -8.41 8.37 3.79
C ASP A 342 -8.05 9.63 2.98
N LEU A 343 -9.03 10.30 2.36
CA LEU A 343 -8.90 11.58 1.62
C LEU A 343 -8.55 12.79 2.53
N GLY A 344 -7.90 12.55 3.69
CA GLY A 344 -7.51 13.58 4.64
C GLY A 344 -7.22 13.10 6.07
N THR A 345 -7.15 11.78 6.33
CA THR A 345 -7.12 11.24 7.70
C THR A 345 -5.79 11.46 8.42
N TYR A 346 -4.68 11.66 7.72
CA TYR A 346 -3.42 12.06 8.35
C TYR A 346 -3.38 13.54 8.79
N SER A 347 -4.36 14.36 8.43
CA SER A 347 -4.41 15.79 8.80
C SER A 347 -5.65 16.15 9.63
N LYS A 348 -6.82 15.58 9.32
CA LYS A 348 -8.11 15.99 9.91
C LYS A 348 -8.42 15.39 11.29
N ILE A 349 -7.89 14.20 11.61
CA ILE A 349 -7.95 13.67 12.99
C ILE A 349 -7.02 14.49 13.90
N TYR A 350 -5.87 14.92 13.39
CA TYR A 350 -4.93 15.75 14.14
C TYR A 350 -5.41 17.20 14.34
N SER A 351 -6.18 17.76 13.40
CA SER A 351 -6.78 19.09 13.56
C SER A 351 -8.01 19.08 14.47
N ARG A 352 -8.87 18.05 14.43
CA ARG A 352 -10.06 17.99 15.31
C ARG A 352 -9.71 17.83 16.78
N VAL A 353 -8.72 16.99 17.13
CA VAL A 353 -8.27 16.87 18.53
C VAL A 353 -7.67 18.19 19.02
N ARG A 354 -6.87 18.86 18.19
CA ARG A 354 -6.27 20.16 18.52
C ARG A 354 -7.30 21.30 18.62
N ASP A 355 -8.30 21.32 17.77
CA ASP A 355 -9.36 22.35 17.77
C ASP A 355 -10.35 22.14 18.94
N ILE A 356 -10.60 20.90 19.35
CA ILE A 356 -11.39 20.59 20.55
C ILE A 356 -10.64 21.04 21.81
N ASP A 357 -9.34 20.73 21.92
CA ASP A 357 -8.50 21.19 23.03
C ASP A 357 -8.41 22.73 23.11
N GLN A 358 -8.31 23.41 21.96
CA GLN A 358 -8.27 24.87 21.92
C GLN A 358 -9.61 25.52 22.29
N ARG A 359 -10.73 24.88 21.95
CA ARG A 359 -12.08 25.37 22.31
C ARG A 359 -12.40 25.13 23.78
N LEU A 360 -12.00 24.00 24.36
CA LEU A 360 -12.16 23.73 25.79
C LEU A 360 -11.36 24.71 26.64
N ASN A 361 -10.08 24.90 26.32
CA ASN A 361 -9.20 25.83 27.06
C ASN A 361 -9.63 27.30 26.94
N ALA A 362 -10.34 27.68 25.87
CA ALA A 362 -10.90 29.01 25.69
C ALA A 362 -12.21 29.23 26.48
N GLN A 363 -12.94 28.15 26.79
CA GLN A 363 -14.15 28.20 27.63
C GLN A 363 -13.82 28.14 29.13
N GLU A 364 -12.74 27.48 29.54
CA GLU A 364 -12.30 27.43 30.95
C GLU A 364 -11.58 28.71 31.42
N ARG A 365 -11.24 29.62 30.51
CA ARG A 365 -10.58 30.91 30.80
C ARG A 365 -11.52 32.13 30.75
N ARG A 366 -12.83 31.89 30.70
CA ARG A 366 -13.88 32.91 30.89
C ARG A 366 -14.67 32.58 32.14
#